data_AF-I4YRC7-F1
#
_entry.id   AF-I4YRC7-F1
#
_cell.length_a   1.000
_cell.length_b   1.000
_cell.length_c   1.000
_cell.angle_alpha   90.00
_cell.angle_beta   90.00
_cell.angle_gamma   90.00
#
_symmetry.space_group_name_H-M   'P 1'
#
loop_
_entity.id
_entity.type
_entity.pdbx_description
1 polymer ?
#
loop_
_entity_poly.entity_id
_entity_poly.type
_entity_poly.pdbx_seq_one_letter_code
_entity_poly.pdbx_strand_id
1 'polypeptide(L)'
;MYRSRPILAAVACLFATVALAGENAVSLMNAGMSADCADYAANVSASEGSFGSTSPVVNGYACYGAFQFCSAKNSRTGGTVSQYYKGTPEQFLSDPQAQVSAWMRYQKDEWAKAQSNGLTSAVGQRVCYKGECATLTQSSILKACQFGCGSEGKLANFVKSGFDCNTAGTKDGAGTSVCKYLVSGSGYNVACITNNNDGYDC
;
A
#
# COMPACT_ATOMS: atom_id res chain seq x y z
N MET A 1 -6.81 2.55 63.59
CA MET A 1 -5.67 1.66 63.28
C MET A 1 -6.18 0.48 62.47
N TYR A 2 -5.88 0.41 61.18
CA TYR A 2 -5.66 -0.82 60.41
C TYR A 2 -5.05 -0.38 59.06
N ARG A 3 -3.76 -0.68 58.86
CA ARG A 3 -3.07 -0.57 57.57
C ARG A 3 -3.38 -1.84 56.77
N SER A 4 -3.64 -1.73 55.47
CA SER A 4 -3.29 -2.76 54.48
C SER A 4 -3.23 -2.16 53.06
N ARG A 5 -2.30 -2.70 52.29
CA ARG A 5 -1.59 -2.18 51.10
C ARG A 5 -2.38 -2.29 49.77
N PRO A 6 -1.89 -1.68 48.65
CA PRO A 6 -2.65 -1.45 47.42
C PRO A 6 -2.63 -2.66 46.48
N ILE A 7 -3.65 -2.79 45.62
CA ILE A 7 -3.63 -3.72 44.48
C ILE A 7 -3.56 -2.91 43.19
N LEU A 8 -2.35 -2.84 42.65
CA LEU A 8 -2.11 -2.69 41.22
C LEU A 8 -2.64 -3.96 40.53
N ALA A 9 -3.57 -3.81 39.59
CA ALA A 9 -3.78 -4.77 38.53
C ALA A 9 -3.83 -3.99 37.21
N ALA A 10 -2.64 -3.72 36.68
CA ALA A 10 -2.47 -3.31 35.29
C ALA A 10 -2.96 -4.45 34.40
N VAL A 11 -4.10 -4.27 33.74
CA VAL A 11 -4.49 -5.16 32.63
C VAL A 11 -3.71 -4.71 31.40
N ALA A 12 -2.47 -5.18 31.33
CA ALA A 12 -1.72 -5.21 30.09
C ALA A 12 -2.33 -6.32 29.22
N CYS A 13 -3.33 -5.98 28.39
CA CYS A 13 -3.68 -6.83 27.26
C CYS A 13 -2.54 -6.73 26.24
N LEU A 14 -1.53 -7.58 26.42
CA LEU A 14 -0.63 -7.97 25.33
C LEU A 14 -1.47 -8.67 24.25
N PHE A 15 -1.79 -7.94 23.19
CA PHE A 15 -2.07 -8.58 21.91
C PHE A 15 -0.76 -8.70 21.15
N ALA A 16 -0.12 -9.86 21.28
CA ALA A 16 0.94 -10.36 20.41
C ALA A 16 0.47 -11.77 20.04
N THR A 17 0.36 -12.22 18.79
CA THR A 17 1.10 -11.92 17.56
C THR A 17 0.29 -12.39 16.33
N VAL A 18 0.24 -11.58 15.27
CA VAL A 18 0.38 -12.10 13.88
C VAL A 18 1.29 -11.13 13.13
N ALA A 19 2.58 -11.19 13.45
CA ALA A 19 3.60 -10.58 12.60
C ALA A 19 4.02 -11.61 11.54
N LEU A 20 3.33 -11.57 10.41
CA LEU A 20 3.93 -11.79 9.08
C LEU A 20 3.53 -10.53 8.29
N ALA A 21 4.28 -9.47 8.54
CA ALA A 21 4.06 -8.12 8.03
C ALA A 21 4.44 -8.04 6.55
N GLY A 22 3.66 -8.71 5.70
CA GLY A 22 3.86 -8.80 4.25
C GLY A 22 4.34 -10.15 3.75
N GLU A 23 4.06 -10.42 2.49
CA GLU A 23 4.68 -11.48 1.70
C GLU A 23 6.10 -11.08 1.29
N ASN A 24 6.99 -12.06 1.16
CA ASN A 24 8.33 -11.83 0.62
C ASN A 24 8.36 -12.06 -0.90
N ALA A 25 9.43 -11.63 -1.56
CA ALA A 25 9.56 -11.75 -3.01
C ALA A 25 9.41 -13.21 -3.49
N VAL A 26 9.93 -14.18 -2.74
CA VAL A 26 9.85 -15.60 -3.10
C VAL A 26 8.41 -16.12 -3.03
N SER A 27 7.64 -15.80 -1.98
CA SER A 27 6.24 -16.22 -1.89
C SER A 27 5.38 -15.56 -2.98
N LEU A 28 5.68 -14.31 -3.33
CA LEU A 28 5.02 -13.61 -4.43
C LEU A 28 5.35 -14.23 -5.80
N MET A 29 6.62 -14.58 -6.05
CA MET A 29 7.02 -15.27 -7.29
C MET A 29 6.35 -16.65 -7.39
N ASN A 30 6.28 -17.40 -6.28
CA ASN A 30 5.56 -18.68 -6.24
C ASN A 30 4.05 -18.52 -6.52
N ALA A 31 3.48 -17.35 -6.21
CA ALA A 31 2.12 -16.97 -6.57
C ALA A 31 2.00 -16.38 -7.99
N GLY A 32 3.06 -16.38 -8.80
CA GLY A 32 3.05 -15.97 -10.20
C GLY A 32 3.50 -14.52 -10.46
N MET A 33 4.10 -13.84 -9.49
CA MET A 33 4.71 -12.51 -9.70
C MET A 33 5.97 -12.62 -10.57
N SER A 34 6.19 -11.67 -11.49
CA SER A 34 7.48 -11.56 -12.18
C SER A 34 8.58 -11.17 -11.19
N ALA A 35 9.79 -11.72 -11.38
CA ALA A 35 10.96 -11.31 -10.60
C ALA A 35 11.20 -9.79 -10.67
N ASP A 36 10.92 -9.17 -11.83
CA ASP A 36 11.08 -7.72 -12.05
C ASP A 36 10.27 -6.84 -11.09
N CYS A 37 9.26 -7.39 -10.43
CA CYS A 37 8.39 -6.64 -9.52
C CYS A 37 8.22 -7.31 -8.16
N ALA A 38 8.89 -8.43 -7.91
CA ALA A 38 8.68 -9.22 -6.71
C ALA A 38 9.11 -8.46 -5.45
N ASP A 39 10.25 -7.77 -5.48
CA ASP A 39 10.72 -6.95 -4.35
C ASP A 39 9.86 -5.71 -4.14
N TYR A 40 9.41 -5.06 -5.22
CA TYR A 40 8.46 -3.95 -5.13
C TYR A 40 7.15 -4.40 -4.48
N ALA A 41 6.59 -5.52 -4.94
CA ALA A 41 5.37 -6.08 -4.40
C ALA A 41 5.53 -6.51 -2.94
N ALA A 42 6.68 -7.07 -2.56
CA ALA A 42 7.00 -7.40 -1.17
C ALA A 42 7.03 -6.14 -0.29
N ASN A 43 7.64 -5.06 -0.78
CA ASN A 43 7.69 -3.77 -0.08
C ASN A 43 6.28 -3.15 0.10
N VAL A 44 5.40 -3.28 -0.88
CA VAL A 44 4.00 -2.88 -0.76
C VAL A 44 3.28 -3.78 0.24
N SER A 45 3.36 -5.10 0.07
CA SER A 45 2.73 -6.08 0.96
C SER A 45 3.17 -5.90 2.41
N ALA A 46 4.43 -5.53 2.67
CA ALA A 46 4.91 -5.24 4.01
C ALA A 46 4.24 -4.04 4.69
N SER A 47 3.68 -3.14 3.90
CA SER A 47 2.91 -2.00 4.40
C SER A 47 1.41 -2.30 4.56
N GLU A 48 0.92 -3.39 3.95
CA GLU A 48 -0.50 -3.66 3.75
C GLU A 48 -0.97 -4.95 4.46
N GLY A 49 -0.34 -6.09 4.18
CA GLY A 49 -0.70 -7.39 4.76
C GLY A 49 -0.11 -8.57 4.02
N SER A 50 -0.45 -9.78 4.44
CA SER A 50 -0.12 -11.08 3.81
C SER A 50 -1.33 -11.67 3.05
N PHE A 51 -1.14 -12.76 2.29
CA PHE A 51 -2.22 -13.36 1.48
C PHE A 51 -3.48 -13.71 2.29
N GLY A 52 -3.33 -14.08 3.58
CA GLY A 52 -4.45 -14.39 4.47
C GLY A 52 -4.99 -13.18 5.25
N SER A 53 -4.46 -11.98 5.05
CA SER A 53 -4.80 -10.82 5.88
C SER A 53 -6.20 -10.28 5.61
N THR A 54 -6.91 -9.93 6.67
CA THR A 54 -8.18 -9.21 6.61
C THR A 54 -8.11 -8.02 7.56
N SER A 55 -8.47 -6.83 7.09
CA SER A 55 -8.55 -5.65 7.94
C SER A 55 -9.79 -5.70 8.84
N PRO A 56 -9.75 -5.05 10.02
CA PRO A 56 -10.98 -4.75 10.73
C PRO A 56 -11.89 -3.85 9.90
N VAL A 57 -13.20 -3.92 10.16
CA VAL A 57 -14.16 -3.03 9.48
C VAL A 57 -13.98 -1.60 9.99
N VAL A 58 -13.48 -0.72 9.12
CA VAL A 58 -13.28 0.71 9.43
C VAL A 58 -14.18 1.54 8.51
N ASN A 59 -15.04 2.38 9.09
CA ASN A 59 -16.01 3.20 8.35
C ASN A 59 -16.90 2.42 7.38
N GLY A 60 -17.14 1.13 7.66
CA GLY A 60 -17.93 0.23 6.82
C GLY A 60 -17.12 -0.51 5.74
N TYR A 61 -15.80 -0.37 5.68
CA TYR A 61 -14.95 -1.05 4.70
C TYR A 61 -14.16 -2.17 5.36
N ALA A 62 -14.06 -3.32 4.67
CA ALA A 62 -13.12 -4.40 4.98
C ALA A 62 -12.19 -4.62 3.80
N CYS A 63 -10.92 -4.88 4.06
CA CYS A 63 -9.89 -5.05 3.03
C CYS A 63 -9.20 -6.40 3.21
N TYR A 64 -8.80 -7.00 2.09
CA TYR A 64 -8.40 -8.41 2.03
C TYR A 64 -7.09 -8.61 1.28
N GLY A 65 -6.33 -9.59 1.74
CA GLY A 65 -5.16 -10.12 1.07
C GLY A 65 -3.89 -9.30 1.24
N ALA A 66 -2.85 -9.71 0.51
CA ALA A 66 -1.49 -9.18 0.63
C ALA A 66 -1.39 -7.68 0.28
N PHE A 67 -2.35 -7.19 -0.50
CA PHE A 67 -2.38 -5.81 -1.00
C PHE A 67 -3.64 -5.04 -0.57
N GLN A 68 -4.40 -5.59 0.39
CA GLN A 68 -5.55 -4.95 1.03
C GLN A 68 -6.60 -4.40 0.04
N PHE A 69 -7.10 -5.25 -0.87
CA PHE A 69 -8.24 -4.92 -1.73
C PHE A 69 -9.51 -4.75 -0.89
N CYS A 70 -10.16 -3.59 -0.96
CA CYS A 70 -11.27 -3.22 -0.10
C CYS A 70 -12.64 -3.49 -0.74
N SER A 71 -13.60 -3.85 0.11
CA SER A 71 -15.02 -3.99 -0.23
C SER A 71 -15.70 -2.64 -0.51
N ALA A 72 -16.95 -2.68 -0.94
CA ALA A 72 -17.81 -1.50 -0.87
C ALA A 72 -18.25 -1.23 0.58
N LYS A 73 -18.60 0.03 0.86
CA LYS A 73 -19.07 0.45 2.18
C LYS A 73 -20.27 -0.40 2.64
N ASN A 74 -20.20 -0.87 3.88
CA ASN A 74 -21.18 -1.73 4.55
C ASN A 74 -21.46 -3.05 3.80
N SER A 75 -20.49 -3.54 3.02
CA SER A 75 -20.57 -4.81 2.29
C SER A 75 -19.28 -5.60 2.47
N ARG A 76 -19.36 -6.93 2.30
CA ARG A 76 -18.17 -7.80 2.21
C ARG A 76 -17.58 -7.84 0.80
N THR A 77 -18.37 -7.46 -0.21
CA THR A 77 -18.00 -7.45 -1.64
C THR A 77 -18.17 -6.03 -2.21
N GLY A 78 -17.88 -5.83 -3.49
CA GLY A 78 -17.83 -4.51 -4.13
C GLY A 78 -16.45 -3.86 -4.00
N GLY A 79 -16.34 -2.56 -4.29
CA GLY A 79 -15.07 -1.83 -4.16
C GLY A 79 -13.97 -2.37 -5.08
N THR A 80 -12.72 -2.23 -4.65
CA THR A 80 -11.57 -2.68 -5.46
C THR A 80 -11.52 -4.21 -5.56
N VAL A 81 -11.95 -4.95 -4.53
CA VAL A 81 -11.95 -6.43 -4.60
C VAL A 81 -12.83 -6.94 -5.75
N SER A 82 -14.08 -6.45 -5.90
CA SER A 82 -14.96 -6.91 -6.99
C SER A 82 -14.66 -6.28 -8.35
N GLN A 83 -13.90 -5.18 -8.38
CA GLN A 83 -13.40 -4.59 -9.61
C GLN A 83 -12.34 -5.48 -10.26
N TYR A 84 -11.42 -6.02 -9.47
CA TYR A 84 -10.26 -6.77 -9.98
C TYR A 84 -10.38 -8.28 -9.84
N TYR A 85 -11.26 -8.77 -8.97
CA TYR A 85 -11.53 -10.20 -8.75
C TYR A 85 -13.03 -10.51 -8.86
N LYS A 86 -13.37 -11.63 -9.51
CA LYS A 86 -14.75 -12.12 -9.64
C LYS A 86 -14.92 -13.36 -8.77
N GLY A 87 -15.35 -13.13 -7.53
CA GLY A 87 -15.56 -14.18 -6.53
C GLY A 87 -15.88 -13.59 -5.17
N THR A 88 -15.87 -14.43 -4.14
CA THR A 88 -16.06 -14.01 -2.74
C THR A 88 -14.73 -13.63 -2.09
N PRO A 89 -14.74 -12.86 -0.98
CA PRO A 89 -13.52 -12.56 -0.24
C PRO A 89 -12.79 -13.81 0.26
N GLU A 90 -13.54 -14.85 0.66
CA GLU A 90 -12.96 -16.11 1.12
C GLU A 90 -12.21 -16.81 -0.01
N GLN A 91 -12.78 -16.83 -1.22
CA GLN A 91 -12.10 -17.36 -2.41
C GLN A 91 -10.84 -16.56 -2.74
N PHE A 92 -10.93 -15.21 -2.66
CA PHE A 92 -9.79 -14.32 -2.89
C PHE A 92 -8.65 -14.56 -1.89
N LEU A 93 -8.96 -14.72 -0.60
CA LEU A 93 -7.99 -14.99 0.46
C LEU A 93 -7.33 -16.38 0.32
N SER A 94 -8.03 -17.34 -0.28
CA SER A 94 -7.50 -18.69 -0.54
C SER A 94 -6.67 -18.82 -1.82
N ASP A 95 -6.61 -17.78 -2.66
CA ASP A 95 -5.99 -17.82 -3.98
C ASP A 95 -4.90 -16.74 -4.13
N PRO A 96 -3.66 -17.03 -3.68
CA PRO A 96 -2.52 -16.12 -3.82
C PRO A 96 -2.28 -15.65 -5.27
N GLN A 97 -2.50 -16.54 -6.24
CA GLN A 97 -2.29 -16.23 -7.65
C GLN A 97 -3.32 -15.22 -8.16
N ALA A 98 -4.58 -15.34 -7.74
CA ALA A 98 -5.60 -14.34 -8.03
C ALA A 98 -5.28 -12.99 -7.38
N GLN A 99 -4.74 -12.97 -6.15
CA GLN A 99 -4.33 -11.72 -5.50
C GLN A 99 -3.20 -11.02 -6.27
N VAL A 100 -2.17 -11.76 -6.68
CA VAL A 100 -1.08 -11.23 -7.51
C VAL A 100 -1.61 -10.72 -8.85
N SER A 101 -2.46 -11.50 -9.53
CA SER A 101 -3.03 -11.12 -10.83
C SER A 101 -3.93 -9.88 -10.73
N ALA A 102 -4.76 -9.79 -9.69
CA ALA A 102 -5.61 -8.63 -9.41
C ALA A 102 -4.77 -7.38 -9.13
N TRP A 103 -3.73 -7.51 -8.30
CA TRP A 103 -2.83 -6.41 -7.95
C TRP A 103 -2.04 -5.90 -9.16
N MET A 104 -1.53 -6.80 -9.99
CA MET A 104 -0.84 -6.43 -11.23
C MET A 104 -1.74 -5.64 -12.19
N ARG A 105 -3.01 -6.02 -12.31
CA ARG A 105 -3.99 -5.25 -13.11
C ARG A 105 -4.28 -3.89 -12.48
N TYR A 106 -4.50 -3.85 -11.17
CA TYR A 106 -4.72 -2.61 -10.44
C TYR A 106 -3.55 -1.63 -10.61
N GLN A 107 -2.31 -2.07 -10.41
CA GLN A 107 -1.13 -1.23 -10.55
C GLN A 107 -0.95 -0.70 -11.97
N LYS A 108 -1.26 -1.49 -13.00
CA LYS A 108 -1.25 -1.02 -14.40
C LYS A 108 -2.30 0.06 -14.66
N ASP A 109 -3.51 -0.10 -14.11
CA ASP A 109 -4.55 0.93 -14.21
C ASP A 109 -4.17 2.21 -13.46
N GLU A 110 -3.59 2.08 -12.26
CA GLU A 110 -3.12 3.23 -11.48
C GLU A 110 -1.93 3.92 -12.13
N TRP A 111 -1.03 3.18 -12.78
CA TRP A 111 0.05 3.76 -13.57
C TRP A 111 -0.48 4.60 -14.72
N ALA A 112 -1.44 4.07 -15.49
CA ALA A 112 -2.07 4.80 -16.58
C ALA A 112 -2.74 6.09 -16.09
N LYS A 113 -3.43 6.04 -14.94
CA LYS A 113 -4.02 7.24 -14.30
C LYS A 113 -2.96 8.22 -13.83
N ALA A 114 -1.86 7.75 -13.24
CA ALA A 114 -0.77 8.60 -12.81
C ALA A 114 -0.16 9.37 -14.00
N GLN A 115 0.02 8.69 -15.13
CA GLN A 115 0.47 9.32 -16.38
C GLN A 115 -0.54 10.34 -16.89
N SER A 116 -1.82 9.97 -17.02
CA SER A 116 -2.84 10.87 -17.56
C SER A 116 -3.07 12.12 -16.71
N ASN A 117 -2.88 11.99 -15.39
CA ASN A 117 -3.03 13.09 -14.42
C ASN A 117 -1.72 13.87 -14.19
N GLY A 118 -0.64 13.56 -14.92
CA GLY A 118 0.65 14.26 -14.80
C GLY A 118 1.39 14.01 -13.48
N LEU A 119 1.02 12.97 -12.73
CA LEU A 119 1.60 12.65 -11.43
C LEU A 119 3.03 12.12 -11.54
N THR A 120 3.39 11.56 -12.69
CA THR A 120 4.73 11.06 -12.99
C THR A 120 5.78 12.17 -13.10
N SER A 121 5.36 13.45 -13.15
CA SER A 121 6.27 14.61 -13.09
C SER A 121 7.08 14.70 -11.79
N ALA A 122 6.66 13.96 -10.74
CA ALA A 122 7.41 13.83 -9.50
C ALA A 122 8.64 12.91 -9.60
N VAL A 123 8.76 12.07 -10.64
CA VAL A 123 9.95 11.22 -10.84
C VAL A 123 11.20 12.09 -11.01
N GLY A 124 12.29 11.69 -10.36
CA GLY A 124 13.56 12.43 -10.31
C GLY A 124 13.63 13.52 -9.24
N GLN A 125 12.52 13.87 -8.59
CA GLN A 125 12.52 14.85 -7.51
C GLN A 125 13.12 14.25 -6.24
N ARG A 126 13.90 15.03 -5.49
CA ARG A 126 14.37 14.63 -4.16
C ARG A 126 13.37 15.06 -3.10
N VAL A 127 12.88 14.12 -2.31
CA VAL A 127 11.91 14.36 -1.23
C VAL A 127 12.48 13.84 0.08
N CYS A 128 12.30 14.61 1.15
CA CYS A 128 12.66 14.21 2.50
C CYS A 128 11.42 14.16 3.39
N TYR A 129 11.24 13.07 4.12
CA TYR A 129 10.15 12.87 5.06
C TYR A 129 10.66 12.23 6.35
N LYS A 130 10.44 12.89 7.49
CA LYS A 130 10.88 12.43 8.83
C LYS A 130 12.37 12.02 8.93
N GLY A 131 13.25 12.72 8.21
CA GLY A 131 14.69 12.47 8.24
C GLY A 131 15.21 11.48 7.20
N GLU A 132 14.32 10.80 6.47
CA GLU A 132 14.68 9.96 5.33
C GLU A 132 14.50 10.75 4.04
N CYS A 133 15.44 10.63 3.10
CA CYS A 133 15.38 11.29 1.81
C CYS A 133 15.55 10.28 0.69
N ALA A 134 14.77 10.42 -0.38
CA ALA A 134 14.90 9.61 -1.58
C ALA A 134 14.73 10.47 -2.83
N THR A 135 15.39 10.05 -3.92
CA THR A 135 15.01 10.48 -5.27
C THR A 135 13.82 9.64 -5.70
N LEU A 136 12.73 10.29 -6.10
CA LEU A 136 11.52 9.57 -6.46
C LEU A 136 11.69 8.83 -7.79
N THR A 137 11.23 7.58 -7.82
CA THR A 137 11.21 6.72 -9.00
C THR A 137 9.75 6.41 -9.38
N GLN A 138 9.52 5.74 -10.51
CA GLN A 138 8.23 5.17 -10.92
C GLN A 138 7.64 4.29 -9.80
N SER A 139 8.48 3.50 -9.12
CA SER A 139 8.04 2.70 -7.97
C SER A 139 7.56 3.56 -6.80
N SER A 140 8.13 4.76 -6.58
CA SER A 140 7.60 5.73 -5.61
C SER A 140 6.18 6.16 -5.96
N ILE A 141 5.96 6.50 -7.24
CA ILE A 141 4.65 6.94 -7.75
C ILE A 141 3.63 5.82 -7.56
N LEU A 142 3.96 4.60 -8.00
CA LEU A 142 3.09 3.42 -7.86
C LEU A 142 2.76 3.12 -6.39
N LYS A 143 3.74 3.20 -5.49
CA LYS A 143 3.50 2.96 -4.05
C LYS A 143 2.58 4.02 -3.46
N ALA A 144 2.74 5.28 -3.86
CA ALA A 144 1.83 6.35 -3.48
C ALA A 144 0.42 6.16 -4.09
N CYS A 145 0.30 5.53 -5.26
CA CYS A 145 -0.97 5.19 -5.88
C CYS A 145 -1.77 4.12 -5.12
N GLN A 146 -1.25 3.49 -4.07
CA GLN A 146 -2.05 2.62 -3.19
C GLN A 146 -3.26 3.35 -2.58
N PHE A 147 -3.18 4.69 -2.44
CA PHE A 147 -4.32 5.54 -2.06
C PHE A 147 -5.17 6.02 -3.23
N GLY A 148 -4.92 5.50 -4.43
CA GLY A 148 -5.46 5.95 -5.70
C GLY A 148 -4.68 7.11 -6.32
N CYS A 149 -4.48 7.04 -7.63
CA CYS A 149 -3.84 8.05 -8.47
C CYS A 149 -4.83 8.91 -9.26
N GLY A 150 -5.98 9.17 -8.64
CA GLY A 150 -6.95 10.16 -9.14
C GLY A 150 -6.43 11.60 -9.06
N SER A 151 -7.00 12.49 -9.87
CA SER A 151 -6.59 13.90 -10.00
C SER A 151 -6.81 14.76 -8.75
N GLU A 152 -7.54 14.25 -7.76
CA GLU A 152 -7.79 14.87 -6.45
C GLU A 152 -7.17 14.07 -5.29
N GLY A 153 -6.38 13.04 -5.61
CA GLY A 153 -5.72 12.18 -4.63
C GLY A 153 -4.60 12.89 -3.86
N LYS A 154 -4.07 12.19 -2.85
CA LYS A 154 -2.99 12.70 -2.00
C LYS A 154 -1.72 13.00 -2.80
N LEU A 155 -1.40 12.13 -3.77
CA LEU A 155 -0.30 12.34 -4.69
C LEU A 155 -0.53 13.54 -5.61
N ALA A 156 -1.76 13.74 -6.09
CA ALA A 156 -2.09 14.91 -6.91
C ALA A 156 -1.91 16.23 -6.13
N ASN A 157 -2.32 16.28 -4.86
CA ASN A 157 -2.10 17.45 -4.01
C ASN A 157 -0.60 17.70 -3.75
N PHE A 158 0.17 16.63 -3.55
CA PHE A 158 1.63 16.73 -3.43
C PHE A 158 2.27 17.31 -4.70
N VAL A 159 1.89 16.83 -5.89
CA VAL A 159 2.41 17.36 -7.16
C VAL A 159 1.99 18.82 -7.37
N LYS A 160 0.71 19.15 -7.17
CA LYS A 160 0.18 20.52 -7.35
C LYS A 160 0.78 21.55 -6.39
N SER A 161 1.22 21.11 -5.21
CA SER A 161 1.86 21.98 -4.21
C SER A 161 3.35 22.17 -4.43
N GLY A 162 3.91 21.66 -5.52
CA GLY A 162 5.35 21.74 -5.77
C GLY A 162 6.14 20.80 -4.86
N PHE A 163 5.61 19.61 -4.60
CA PHE A 163 6.26 18.52 -3.87
C PHE A 163 6.40 18.77 -2.35
N ASP A 164 5.45 19.47 -1.73
CA ASP A 164 5.44 19.72 -0.29
C ASP A 164 4.67 18.64 0.50
N CYS A 165 5.38 17.91 1.35
CA CYS A 165 4.83 16.88 2.22
C CYS A 165 3.92 17.39 3.36
N ASN A 166 3.94 18.69 3.63
CA ASN A 166 3.17 19.31 4.70
C ASN A 166 1.90 20.01 4.22
N THR A 167 1.74 20.19 2.90
CA THR A 167 0.55 20.80 2.33
C THR A 167 -0.70 20.01 2.70
N ALA A 168 -1.80 20.74 2.96
CA ALA A 168 -3.10 20.16 3.24
C ALA A 168 -3.52 19.19 2.12
N GLY A 169 -4.14 18.07 2.49
CA GLY A 169 -4.58 17.07 1.52
C GLY A 169 -3.49 16.11 1.03
N THR A 170 -2.27 16.16 1.57
CA THR A 170 -1.22 15.14 1.34
C THR A 170 -1.25 13.98 2.34
N LYS A 171 -2.09 14.08 3.38
CA LYS A 171 -2.28 13.06 4.42
C LYS A 171 -3.63 12.36 4.30
N ASP A 172 -3.68 11.08 4.65
CA ASP A 172 -4.92 10.32 4.80
C ASP A 172 -5.69 10.73 6.07
N GLY A 173 -6.86 10.11 6.30
CA GLY A 173 -7.69 10.38 7.49
C GLY A 173 -7.05 9.95 8.82
N ALA A 174 -6.01 9.12 8.78
CA ALA A 174 -5.21 8.70 9.92
C ALA A 174 -3.94 9.57 10.11
N GLY A 175 -3.73 10.57 9.25
CA GLY A 175 -2.58 11.47 9.30
C GLY A 175 -1.33 10.94 8.60
N THR A 176 -1.39 9.80 7.92
CA THR A 176 -0.27 9.25 7.16
C THR A 176 -0.05 10.07 5.89
N SER A 177 1.15 10.64 5.74
CA SER A 177 1.51 11.42 4.55
C SER A 177 1.84 10.52 3.36
N VAL A 178 1.42 10.92 2.17
CA VAL A 178 1.84 10.32 0.89
C VAL A 178 3.36 10.27 0.74
N CYS A 179 4.08 11.22 1.34
CA CYS A 179 5.54 11.23 1.30
C CYS A 179 6.19 10.03 1.99
N LYS A 180 5.53 9.42 3.00
CA LYS A 180 5.99 8.16 3.58
C LYS A 180 6.07 7.06 2.51
N TYR A 181 5.07 7.00 1.63
CA TYR A 181 4.97 6.00 0.58
C TYR A 181 5.90 6.31 -0.59
N LEU A 182 6.02 7.60 -0.94
CA LEU A 182 6.97 8.06 -1.96
C LEU A 182 8.42 7.70 -1.60
N VAL A 183 8.84 7.99 -0.37
CA VAL A 183 10.21 7.70 0.10
C VAL A 183 10.42 6.19 0.24
N SER A 184 9.53 5.48 0.94
CA SER A 184 9.71 4.03 1.18
C SER A 184 9.47 3.14 -0.05
N GLY A 185 8.93 3.69 -1.12
CA GLY A 185 8.71 3.01 -2.40
C GLY A 185 9.75 3.32 -3.46
N SER A 186 10.77 4.14 -3.16
CA SER A 186 11.80 4.49 -4.12
C SER A 186 12.76 3.33 -4.42
N GLY A 187 13.25 3.27 -5.66
CA GLY A 187 14.39 2.45 -6.06
C GLY A 187 14.08 1.01 -6.48
N TYR A 188 12.81 0.61 -6.58
CA TYR A 188 12.46 -0.75 -6.99
C TYR A 188 12.25 -0.86 -8.50
N ASN A 189 12.63 -2.00 -9.07
CA ASN A 189 12.23 -2.35 -10.43
C ASN A 189 10.69 -2.57 -10.48
N VAL A 190 10.08 -1.95 -11.48
CA VAL A 190 8.63 -2.00 -11.75
C VAL A 190 8.32 -2.17 -13.22
N ALA A 191 9.30 -2.66 -14.01
CA ALA A 191 9.18 -2.78 -15.46
C ALA A 191 7.99 -3.66 -15.89
N CYS A 192 7.59 -4.64 -15.05
CA CYS A 192 6.42 -5.47 -15.32
C CYS A 192 5.07 -4.72 -15.27
N ILE A 193 5.04 -3.52 -14.67
CA ILE A 193 3.88 -2.61 -14.58
C ILE A 193 4.00 -1.50 -15.61
N THR A 194 5.16 -0.84 -15.68
CA THR A 194 5.33 0.41 -16.43
C THR A 194 5.90 0.22 -17.83
N ASN A 195 6.35 -0.99 -18.16
CA ASN A 195 7.12 -1.34 -19.37
C ASN A 195 8.42 -0.54 -19.52
N ASN A 196 8.93 0.06 -18.43
CA ASN A 196 10.18 0.79 -18.41
C ASN A 196 10.84 0.68 -17.03
N ASN A 197 12.16 0.78 -16.96
CA ASN A 197 12.87 0.94 -15.68
C ASN A 197 13.48 2.35 -15.66
N ASP A 198 13.41 3.03 -14.51
CA ASP A 198 14.08 4.31 -14.29
C ASP A 198 15.60 4.21 -14.26
N GLY A 199 16.16 3.00 -14.40
CA GLY A 199 17.58 2.72 -14.32
C GLY A 199 18.08 2.49 -12.89
N TYR A 200 17.18 2.16 -11.96
CA TYR A 200 17.51 1.78 -10.59
C TYR A 200 17.17 0.30 -10.39
N ASP A 201 18.18 -0.56 -10.53
CA ASP A 201 18.18 -1.90 -9.94
C ASP A 201 19.07 -1.80 -8.69
N CYS A 202 18.46 -1.82 -7.51
CA CYS A 202 19.17 -1.91 -6.24
C CYS A 202 19.49 -3.36 -5.88
#